data_AF-A0A7C9GL74-F1
#
_entry.id   AF-A0A7C9GL74-F1
#
_cell.length_a   1.000
_cell.length_b   1.000
_cell.length_c   1.000
_cell.angle_alpha   90.00
_cell.angle_beta   90.00
_cell.angle_gamma   90.00
#
_symmetry.space_group_name_H-M   'P 1'
#
loop_
_entity.id
_entity.type
_entity.pdbx_description
1 polymer ?
#
loop_
_entity_poly.entity_id
_entity_poly.type
_entity_poly.pdbx_seq_one_letter_code
_entity_poly.pdbx_strand_id
1 'polypeptide(L)'
;MSFNKKVFLISPFLLIMSSFSMACKTDPEVEKVIIKNNLQDTKVMSMYKSCTLTVDVNTPNKITLINKKALNLDSNSEKAMYWYRGMGINEYKVFDHNKYTKVPCVTEESFCGIAPEYTYAKSYLTNKNPGVVIEFSTIEPGWLYNDFTVKNKCQIKAEGGGTYGLGKTGTSASCDVEYKKLGIGNVFNKWLEKPTKIDVIISYVVLAK
;
A
#
# COMPACT_ATOMS: atom_id res chain seq x y z
N MET A 1 55.48 12.06 -45.43
CA MET A 1 54.44 11.00 -45.49
C MET A 1 54.52 10.23 -44.18
N SER A 2 53.54 10.42 -43.29
CA SER A 2 53.60 9.99 -41.89
C SER A 2 53.21 8.52 -41.72
N PHE A 3 53.96 7.79 -40.90
CA PHE A 3 53.65 6.41 -40.51
C PHE A 3 52.60 6.41 -39.40
N ASN A 4 51.43 5.85 -39.70
CA ASN A 4 50.31 5.74 -38.77
C ASN A 4 50.48 4.48 -37.90
N LYS A 5 50.76 4.67 -36.60
CA LYS A 5 50.83 3.60 -35.58
C LYS A 5 49.41 3.11 -35.26
N LYS A 6 49.09 1.85 -35.55
CA LYS A 6 47.90 1.17 -34.99
C LYS A 6 48.27 0.57 -33.64
N VAL A 7 47.79 1.20 -32.57
CA VAL A 7 47.90 0.72 -31.18
C VAL A 7 46.84 -0.36 -30.97
N PHE A 8 47.28 -1.56 -30.62
CA PHE A 8 46.42 -2.62 -30.07
C PHE A 8 45.98 -2.22 -28.66
N LEU A 9 44.68 -1.96 -28.48
CA LEU A 9 44.07 -1.79 -27.16
C LEU A 9 43.72 -3.17 -26.61
N ILE A 10 44.52 -3.65 -25.67
CA ILE A 10 44.23 -4.79 -24.82
C ILE A 10 43.11 -4.37 -23.87
N SER A 11 41.92 -4.93 -24.06
CA SER A 11 40.77 -4.72 -23.17
C SER A 11 41.04 -5.39 -21.81
N PRO A 12 41.05 -4.66 -20.68
CA PRO A 12 41.05 -5.30 -19.38
C PRO A 12 39.61 -5.78 -19.11
N PHE A 13 39.47 -7.10 -18.98
CA PHE A 13 38.31 -7.75 -18.39
C PHE A 13 37.98 -7.08 -17.04
N LEU A 14 36.92 -6.28 -17.00
CA LEU A 14 36.31 -5.84 -15.75
C LEU A 14 35.49 -7.02 -15.20
N LEU A 15 36.12 -7.78 -14.31
CA LEU A 15 35.43 -8.71 -13.41
C LEU A 15 34.52 -7.88 -12.51
N ILE A 16 33.25 -7.77 -12.90
CA ILE A 16 32.18 -7.28 -12.03
C ILE A 16 32.09 -8.29 -10.89
N MET A 17 32.58 -7.90 -9.72
CA MET A 17 32.42 -8.69 -8.50
C MET A 17 30.91 -8.89 -8.28
N SER A 18 30.46 -10.14 -8.38
CA SER A 18 29.15 -10.55 -7.92
C SER A 18 29.05 -10.18 -6.45
N SER A 19 28.27 -9.15 -6.13
CA SER A 19 27.84 -8.88 -4.77
C SER A 19 27.05 -10.10 -4.32
N PHE A 20 27.67 -10.92 -3.47
CA PHE A 20 26.98 -11.97 -2.74
C PHE A 20 25.77 -11.31 -2.05
N SER A 21 24.58 -11.59 -2.56
CA SER A 21 23.34 -11.27 -1.86
C SER A 21 23.43 -12.00 -0.53
N MET A 22 23.63 -11.27 0.57
CA MET A 22 23.41 -11.84 1.89
C MET A 22 21.99 -12.39 1.88
N ALA A 23 21.87 -13.72 1.91
CA ALA A 23 20.58 -14.38 1.95
C ALA A 23 19.78 -13.77 3.10
N CYS A 24 18.58 -13.26 2.79
CA CYS A 24 17.68 -12.73 3.82
C CYS A 24 17.47 -13.83 4.86
N LYS A 25 17.93 -13.59 6.10
CA LYS A 25 17.71 -14.50 7.22
C LYS A 25 16.47 -14.05 7.99
N THR A 26 15.37 -14.76 7.80
CA THR A 26 14.13 -14.57 8.55
C THR A 26 14.16 -15.34 9.87
N ASP A 27 13.36 -14.88 10.83
CA ASP A 27 13.12 -15.58 12.09
C ASP A 27 11.97 -16.59 11.89
N PRO A 28 12.21 -17.91 12.04
CA PRO A 28 11.18 -18.93 11.90
C PRO A 28 9.97 -18.73 12.81
N GLU A 29 10.13 -18.11 13.98
CA GLU A 29 9.01 -17.84 14.89
C GLU A 29 8.08 -16.75 14.34
N VAL A 30 8.62 -15.76 13.63
CA VAL A 30 7.80 -14.77 12.93
C VAL A 30 7.05 -15.41 11.77
N GLU A 31 7.68 -16.32 11.02
CA GLU A 31 6.99 -17.07 9.96
C GLU A 31 5.82 -17.88 10.51
N LYS A 32 5.99 -18.57 11.64
CA LYS A 32 4.90 -19.29 12.32
C LYS A 32 3.75 -18.36 12.70
N VAL A 33 4.04 -17.15 13.18
CA VAL A 33 3.01 -16.15 13.51
C VAL A 33 2.30 -15.65 12.24
N ILE A 34 3.00 -15.42 11.12
CA ILE A 34 2.37 -15.09 9.82
C ILE A 34 1.43 -16.23 9.38
N ILE A 35 1.86 -17.49 9.50
CA ILE A 35 1.05 -18.67 9.19
C ILE A 35 -0.18 -18.76 10.11
N LYS A 36 -0.03 -18.52 11.42
CA LYS A 36 -1.14 -18.49 12.39
C LYS A 36 -2.20 -17.45 12.02
N ASN A 37 -1.78 -16.33 11.43
CA ASN A 37 -2.66 -15.28 10.93
C ASN A 37 -3.22 -15.58 9.52
N ASN A 38 -3.00 -16.78 8.97
CA ASN A 38 -3.46 -17.23 7.65
C ASN A 38 -2.95 -16.39 6.47
N LEU A 39 -1.72 -15.90 6.56
CA LEU A 39 -1.07 -15.04 5.56
C LEU A 39 0.07 -15.72 4.79
N GLN A 40 0.24 -17.04 4.92
CA GLN A 40 1.35 -17.78 4.32
C GLN A 40 1.37 -17.73 2.78
N ASP A 41 0.19 -17.66 2.16
CA ASP A 41 0.01 -17.64 0.70
C ASP A 41 -0.19 -16.22 0.15
N THR A 42 0.13 -15.19 0.95
CA THR A 42 -0.05 -13.79 0.59
C THR A 42 1.27 -13.08 0.32
N LYS A 43 1.20 -11.87 -0.24
CA LYS A 43 2.39 -11.03 -0.42
C LYS A 43 3.12 -10.73 0.89
N VAL A 44 2.42 -10.64 2.04
CA VAL A 44 3.05 -10.44 3.36
C VAL A 44 4.15 -11.48 3.63
N MET A 45 3.86 -12.77 3.45
CA MET A 45 4.85 -13.84 3.66
C MET A 45 6.03 -13.69 2.69
N SER A 46 5.74 -13.43 1.40
CA SER A 46 6.80 -13.24 0.40
C SER A 46 7.71 -12.05 0.71
N MET A 47 7.14 -10.94 1.19
CA MET A 47 7.89 -9.73 1.54
C MET A 47 8.70 -9.92 2.81
N TYR A 48 8.22 -10.72 3.76
CA TYR A 48 8.99 -11.07 4.95
C TYR A 48 10.20 -11.93 4.57
N LYS A 49 9.99 -12.98 3.77
CA LYS A 49 11.06 -13.86 3.25
C LYS A 49 12.09 -13.14 2.38
N SER A 50 11.72 -12.01 1.76
CA SER A 50 12.63 -11.15 1.00
C SER A 50 13.17 -9.97 1.81
N CYS A 51 12.98 -9.93 3.13
CA CYS A 51 13.40 -8.85 4.04
C CYS A 51 12.88 -7.46 3.66
N THR A 52 11.84 -7.40 2.81
CA THR A 52 11.15 -6.15 2.47
C THR A 52 10.25 -5.71 3.61
N LEU A 53 9.62 -6.67 4.29
CA LEU A 53 9.02 -6.47 5.60
C LEU A 53 10.00 -6.89 6.69
N THR A 54 10.23 -6.01 7.66
CA THR A 54 11.09 -6.29 8.83
C THR A 54 10.31 -6.13 10.12
N VAL A 55 10.66 -6.92 11.13
CA VAL A 55 10.09 -6.79 12.47
C VAL A 55 10.41 -5.41 13.04
N ASP A 56 9.37 -4.71 13.51
CA ASP A 56 9.44 -3.41 14.17
C ASP A 56 9.17 -3.56 15.66
N VAL A 57 8.06 -4.23 16.01
CA VAL A 57 7.70 -4.53 17.39
C VAL A 57 7.48 -6.03 17.56
N ASN A 58 8.02 -6.58 18.64
CA ASN A 58 7.82 -7.96 19.04
C ASN A 58 7.48 -8.01 20.55
N THR A 59 6.21 -8.19 20.87
CA THR A 59 5.71 -8.30 22.26
C THR A 59 5.19 -9.72 22.52
N PRO A 60 4.85 -10.10 23.76
CA PRO A 60 4.17 -11.37 24.02
C PRO A 60 2.84 -11.54 23.26
N ASN A 61 2.16 -10.43 22.93
CA ASN A 61 0.81 -10.46 22.37
C ASN A 61 0.77 -10.26 20.85
N LYS A 62 1.71 -9.47 20.28
CA LYS A 62 1.70 -9.13 18.86
C LYS A 62 3.11 -8.98 18.27
N ILE A 63 3.19 -9.17 16.95
CA ILE A 63 4.31 -8.77 16.11
C ILE A 63 3.83 -7.69 15.15
N THR A 64 4.67 -6.68 14.90
CA THR A 64 4.42 -5.70 13.84
C THR A 64 5.56 -5.74 12.84
N LEU A 65 5.20 -5.70 11.56
CA LEU A 65 6.15 -5.64 10.45
C LEU A 65 6.00 -4.29 9.74
N ILE A 66 7.13 -3.69 9.38
CA ILE A 66 7.17 -2.43 8.61
C ILE A 66 7.83 -2.68 7.25
N ASN A 67 7.32 -1.99 6.23
CA ASN A 67 7.99 -1.90 4.95
C ASN A 67 8.84 -0.62 4.89
N LYS A 68 10.16 -0.77 4.77
CA LYS A 68 11.09 0.37 4.72
C LYS A 68 10.95 1.24 3.47
N LYS A 69 10.23 0.76 2.45
CA LYS A 69 9.96 1.51 1.22
C LYS A 69 8.69 2.36 1.28
N ALA A 70 7.77 2.08 2.22
CA ALA A 70 6.58 2.90 2.39
C ALA A 70 6.94 4.20 3.11
N LEU A 71 6.33 5.32 2.72
CA LEU A 71 6.68 6.62 3.29
C LEU A 71 6.05 6.86 4.65
N ASN A 72 4.86 6.29 4.89
CA ASN A 72 4.17 6.34 6.19
C ASN A 72 3.95 7.79 6.68
N LEU A 73 3.44 8.65 5.81
CA LEU A 73 3.29 10.07 6.06
C LEU A 73 1.89 10.41 6.54
N ASP A 74 1.81 11.40 7.41
CA ASP A 74 0.56 12.09 7.72
C ASP A 74 0.46 13.35 6.87
N SER A 75 -0.67 13.53 6.19
CA SER A 75 -0.91 14.68 5.33
C SER A 75 -2.39 15.09 5.38
N ASN A 76 -2.70 16.22 4.76
CA ASN A 76 -4.07 16.61 4.49
C ASN A 76 -4.46 16.26 3.05
N SER A 77 -5.75 16.05 2.84
CA SER A 77 -6.30 15.61 1.54
C SER A 77 -5.88 16.51 0.37
N GLU A 78 -5.84 17.83 0.57
CA GLU A 78 -5.46 18.84 -0.43
C GLU A 78 -4.04 18.64 -0.99
N LYS A 79 -3.13 18.11 -0.18
CA LYS A 79 -1.70 17.96 -0.52
C LYS A 79 -1.26 16.50 -0.59
N ALA A 80 -2.13 15.56 -0.26
CA ALA A 80 -1.77 14.16 -0.14
C ALA A 80 -1.50 13.53 -1.51
N MET A 81 -0.31 12.95 -1.65
CA MET A 81 0.02 11.98 -2.71
C MET A 81 -0.23 10.53 -2.26
N TYR A 82 -0.17 10.29 -0.95
CA TYR A 82 -0.29 8.96 -0.35
C TYR A 82 -1.57 8.88 0.48
N TRP A 83 -2.27 7.76 0.32
CA TRP A 83 -3.53 7.48 0.98
C TRP A 83 -3.47 6.10 1.60
N TYR A 84 -4.13 5.92 2.75
CA TYR A 84 -3.93 4.76 3.59
C TYR A 84 -5.24 4.10 3.96
N ARG A 85 -5.23 2.77 4.04
CA ARG A 85 -6.32 1.98 4.59
C ARG A 85 -5.79 0.85 5.45
N GLY A 86 -6.24 0.78 6.69
CA GLY A 86 -6.12 -0.42 7.52
C GLY A 86 -7.16 -1.45 7.07
N MET A 87 -6.71 -2.59 6.56
CA MET A 87 -7.54 -3.73 6.18
C MET A 87 -7.37 -4.84 7.23
N GLY A 88 -8.48 -5.37 7.73
CA GLY A 88 -8.44 -6.61 8.51
C GLY A 88 -7.90 -7.76 7.65
N ILE A 89 -7.36 -8.81 8.28
CA ILE A 89 -6.74 -9.95 7.57
C ILE A 89 -7.62 -10.50 6.44
N ASN A 90 -8.93 -10.67 6.68
CA ASN A 90 -9.83 -11.24 5.67
C ASN A 90 -9.99 -10.32 4.46
N GLU A 91 -10.18 -9.01 4.68
CA GLU A 91 -10.25 -8.02 3.60
C GLU A 91 -8.92 -7.99 2.81
N TYR A 92 -7.79 -7.95 3.52
CA TYR A 92 -6.47 -7.95 2.88
C TYR A 92 -6.26 -9.19 2.00
N LYS A 93 -6.66 -10.38 2.47
CA LYS A 93 -6.54 -11.61 1.67
C LYS A 93 -7.33 -11.55 0.38
N VAL A 94 -8.55 -10.98 0.41
CA VAL A 94 -9.35 -10.79 -0.81
C VAL A 94 -8.68 -9.79 -1.74
N PHE A 95 -8.12 -8.72 -1.19
CA PHE A 95 -7.40 -7.70 -1.97
C PHE A 95 -6.11 -8.24 -2.61
N ASP A 96 -5.33 -9.02 -1.86
CA ASP A 96 -4.12 -9.71 -2.34
C ASP A 96 -4.44 -10.73 -3.45
N HIS A 97 -5.51 -11.51 -3.25
CA HIS A 97 -5.96 -12.50 -4.22
C HIS A 97 -6.38 -11.85 -5.55
N ASN A 98 -7.08 -10.69 -5.49
CA ASN A 98 -7.45 -9.93 -6.68
C ASN A 98 -6.31 -9.09 -7.28
N LYS A 99 -5.06 -9.30 -6.82
CA LYS A 99 -3.85 -8.64 -7.32
C LYS A 99 -3.90 -7.12 -7.17
N TYR A 100 -4.51 -6.66 -6.09
CA TYR A 100 -4.63 -5.25 -5.73
C TYR A 100 -5.42 -4.39 -6.72
N THR A 101 -6.31 -5.00 -7.50
CA THR A 101 -7.07 -4.27 -8.54
C THR A 101 -8.40 -3.74 -8.03
N LYS A 102 -8.93 -4.28 -6.92
CA LYS A 102 -10.24 -3.87 -6.39
C LYS A 102 -10.28 -3.90 -4.87
N VAL A 103 -10.49 -2.75 -4.24
CA VAL A 103 -10.70 -2.68 -2.78
C VAL A 103 -12.00 -3.41 -2.42
N PRO A 104 -11.96 -4.50 -1.63
CA PRO A 104 -13.13 -5.38 -1.45
C PRO A 104 -14.33 -4.70 -0.77
N CYS A 105 -14.08 -3.84 0.22
CA CYS A 105 -15.14 -3.17 0.97
C CYS A 105 -16.02 -2.21 0.13
N VAL A 106 -15.61 -1.88 -1.11
CA VAL A 106 -16.37 -0.97 -1.98
C VAL A 106 -17.79 -1.51 -2.24
N THR A 107 -17.95 -2.83 -2.28
CA THR A 107 -19.24 -3.49 -2.52
C THR A 107 -19.97 -3.94 -1.26
N GLU A 108 -19.36 -3.79 -0.09
CA GLU A 108 -19.89 -4.26 1.19
C GLU A 108 -20.70 -3.18 1.92
N GLU A 109 -21.58 -3.60 2.83
CA GLU A 109 -22.29 -2.71 3.77
C GLU A 109 -21.42 -2.44 5.02
N SER A 110 -20.14 -2.12 4.80
CA SER A 110 -19.13 -1.96 5.86
C SER A 110 -18.34 -0.65 5.69
N PHE A 111 -17.59 -0.25 6.73
CA PHE A 111 -16.76 0.93 6.64
C PHE A 111 -15.63 0.75 5.61
N CYS A 112 -15.63 1.60 4.59
CA CYS A 112 -14.69 1.53 3.49
C CYS A 112 -13.96 2.88 3.27
N GLY A 113 -13.31 3.40 4.31
CA GLY A 113 -12.55 4.65 4.24
C GLY A 113 -11.10 4.50 3.75
N ILE A 114 -10.60 5.57 3.12
CA ILE A 114 -9.17 5.87 2.94
C ILE A 114 -8.85 7.22 3.58
N ALA A 115 -7.65 7.38 4.12
CA ALA A 115 -7.18 8.59 4.81
C ALA A 115 -5.81 9.05 4.30
N PRO A 116 -5.54 10.36 4.19
CA PRO A 116 -4.19 10.87 3.94
C PRO A 116 -3.27 10.78 5.17
N GLU A 117 -3.82 10.53 6.37
CA GLU A 117 -3.05 10.26 7.58
C GLU A 117 -2.78 8.76 7.76
N TYR A 118 -1.51 8.38 7.65
CA TYR A 118 -1.03 7.03 7.94
C TYR A 118 -1.35 6.62 9.39
N THR A 119 -1.09 7.49 10.36
CA THR A 119 -1.32 7.19 11.78
C THR A 119 -2.80 6.91 12.07
N TYR A 120 -3.70 7.67 11.45
CA TYR A 120 -5.14 7.45 11.52
C TYR A 120 -5.51 6.08 10.94
N ALA A 121 -5.09 5.76 9.71
CA ALA A 121 -5.39 4.47 9.09
C ALA A 121 -4.80 3.28 9.86
N LYS A 122 -3.59 3.43 10.39
CA LYS A 122 -2.92 2.42 11.23
C LYS A 122 -3.65 2.17 12.54
N SER A 123 -4.27 3.19 13.14
CA SER A 123 -4.94 3.09 14.45
C SER A 123 -6.08 2.07 14.48
N TYR A 124 -6.68 1.77 13.32
CA TYR A 124 -7.72 0.74 13.18
C TYR A 124 -7.20 -0.69 13.39
N LEU A 125 -5.88 -0.89 13.33
CA LEU A 125 -5.24 -2.19 13.51
C LEU A 125 -4.66 -2.32 14.92
N THR A 126 -5.06 -3.38 15.62
CA THR A 126 -4.63 -3.66 16.99
C THR A 126 -4.32 -5.15 17.15
N ASN A 127 -3.90 -5.58 18.33
CA ASN A 127 -3.79 -7.02 18.60
C ASN A 127 -5.15 -7.74 18.49
N LYS A 128 -6.25 -7.07 18.86
CA LYS A 128 -7.61 -7.63 18.77
C LYS A 128 -8.16 -7.59 17.35
N ASN A 129 -7.64 -6.70 16.53
CA ASN A 129 -7.99 -6.54 15.12
C ASN A 129 -6.70 -6.48 14.26
N PRO A 130 -5.98 -7.60 14.11
CA PRO A 130 -4.77 -7.65 13.31
C PRO A 130 -5.10 -7.47 11.83
N GLY A 131 -4.11 -7.04 11.05
CA GLY A 131 -4.35 -6.68 9.66
C GLY A 131 -3.16 -6.00 9.01
N VAL A 132 -3.44 -5.35 7.89
CA VAL A 132 -2.44 -4.76 6.99
C VAL A 132 -2.85 -3.34 6.63
N VAL A 133 -1.93 -2.39 6.76
CA VAL A 133 -2.09 -1.05 6.17
C VAL A 133 -1.58 -1.10 4.74
N ILE A 134 -2.46 -0.73 3.83
CA ILE A 134 -2.13 -0.48 2.43
C ILE A 134 -1.92 1.02 2.25
N GLU A 135 -0.82 1.37 1.57
CA GLU A 135 -0.56 2.70 1.03
C GLU A 135 -0.88 2.70 -0.47
N PHE A 136 -1.63 3.71 -0.88
CA PHE A 136 -2.05 3.99 -2.24
C PHE A 136 -1.38 5.29 -2.69
N SER A 137 -0.55 5.23 -3.71
CA SER A 137 0.22 6.37 -4.21
C SER A 137 -0.39 6.89 -5.50
N THR A 138 -0.76 8.16 -5.54
CA THR A 138 -1.31 8.81 -6.74
C THR A 138 -0.20 9.33 -7.66
N ILE A 139 -0.54 9.62 -8.91
CA ILE A 139 0.39 10.20 -9.90
C ILE A 139 0.99 11.56 -9.48
N GLU A 140 0.27 12.35 -8.69
CA GLU A 140 0.76 13.63 -8.16
C GLU A 140 0.07 13.99 -6.83
N PRO A 141 0.66 14.89 -6.01
CA PRO A 141 0.03 15.40 -4.79
C PRO A 141 -1.33 16.07 -5.04
N GLY A 142 -2.29 15.84 -4.14
CA GLY A 142 -3.61 16.47 -4.20
C GLY A 142 -4.53 15.91 -5.30
N TRP A 143 -4.09 14.88 -6.01
CA TRP A 143 -4.81 14.36 -7.18
C TRP A 143 -6.22 13.86 -6.86
N LEU A 144 -6.38 13.02 -5.82
CA LEU A 144 -7.70 12.55 -5.38
C LEU A 144 -8.57 13.71 -4.87
N TYR A 145 -7.98 14.69 -4.20
CA TYR A 145 -8.73 15.87 -3.74
C TYR A 145 -9.27 16.69 -4.90
N ASN A 146 -8.44 16.96 -5.90
CA ASN A 146 -8.85 17.67 -7.09
C ASN A 146 -9.97 16.93 -7.85
N ASP A 147 -9.82 15.61 -8.01
CA ASP A 147 -10.84 14.81 -8.70
C ASP A 147 -12.15 14.73 -7.89
N PHE A 148 -12.11 14.18 -6.68
CA PHE A 148 -13.33 13.94 -5.90
C PHE A 148 -13.98 15.24 -5.43
N THR A 149 -13.22 16.16 -4.84
CA THR A 149 -13.80 17.34 -4.16
C THR A 149 -13.93 18.53 -5.08
N VAL A 150 -12.86 18.93 -5.77
CA VAL A 150 -12.89 20.16 -6.58
C VAL A 150 -13.76 19.99 -7.82
N LYS A 151 -13.54 18.92 -8.59
CA LYS A 151 -14.26 18.65 -9.83
C LYS A 151 -15.65 18.06 -9.55
N ASN A 152 -15.71 16.98 -8.77
CA ASN A 152 -16.93 16.19 -8.59
C ASN A 152 -17.71 16.47 -7.30
N LYS A 153 -17.36 17.57 -6.60
CA LYS A 153 -18.11 18.17 -5.47
C LYS A 153 -18.35 17.25 -4.27
N CYS A 154 -17.60 16.17 -4.14
CA CYS A 154 -17.68 15.29 -3.00
C CYS A 154 -17.26 16.03 -1.71
N GLN A 155 -18.01 15.86 -0.63
CA GLN A 155 -17.67 16.42 0.67
C GLN A 155 -16.74 15.49 1.44
N ILE A 156 -15.62 16.04 1.88
CA ILE A 156 -14.61 15.35 2.68
C ILE A 156 -15.08 15.29 4.14
N LYS A 157 -14.73 14.21 4.84
CA LYS A 157 -14.89 14.16 6.30
C LYS A 157 -13.64 14.69 6.98
N ALA A 158 -13.79 15.52 8.00
CA ALA A 158 -12.69 16.22 8.66
C ALA A 158 -11.68 15.32 9.40
N GLU A 159 -12.02 14.05 9.65
CA GLU A 159 -11.16 13.07 10.30
C GLU A 159 -9.98 12.63 9.42
N GLY A 160 -8.87 12.22 10.04
CA GLY A 160 -7.74 11.61 9.36
C GLY A 160 -7.07 12.49 8.30
N GLY A 161 -7.08 13.81 8.46
CA GLY A 161 -6.55 14.78 7.49
C GLY A 161 -7.46 15.04 6.28
N GLY A 162 -8.67 14.46 6.26
CA GLY A 162 -9.62 14.58 5.16
C GLY A 162 -9.86 13.24 4.46
N THR A 163 -10.82 12.46 4.94
CA THR A 163 -11.06 11.09 4.44
C THR A 163 -12.12 11.01 3.35
N TYR A 164 -12.02 9.95 2.54
CA TYR A 164 -13.04 9.53 1.58
C TYR A 164 -13.59 8.16 1.95
N GLY A 165 -14.91 8.05 2.02
CA GLY A 165 -15.62 6.77 2.12
C GLY A 165 -15.91 6.21 0.72
N LEU A 166 -15.23 5.11 0.38
CA LEU A 166 -15.34 4.41 -0.90
C LEU A 166 -16.54 3.46 -1.00
N GLY A 167 -17.21 3.15 0.11
CA GLY A 167 -18.37 2.26 0.14
C GLY A 167 -19.62 2.85 -0.52
N LYS A 168 -20.67 2.04 -0.70
CA LYS A 168 -21.90 2.41 -1.42
C LYS A 168 -22.52 3.73 -0.94
N THR A 169 -22.64 3.90 0.37
CA THR A 169 -23.26 5.06 1.04
C THR A 169 -22.22 6.03 1.60
N GLY A 170 -20.97 5.94 1.15
CA GLY A 170 -19.86 6.77 1.61
C GLY A 170 -19.93 8.20 1.07
N THR A 171 -18.76 8.73 0.73
CA THR A 171 -18.63 10.13 0.28
C THR A 171 -19.40 10.40 -1.02
N SER A 172 -19.68 9.36 -1.82
CA SER A 172 -20.53 9.41 -3.03
C SER A 172 -21.87 10.11 -2.80
N ALA A 173 -22.48 10.02 -1.62
CA ALA A 173 -23.78 10.62 -1.32
C ALA A 173 -23.81 12.15 -1.49
N SER A 174 -22.65 12.78 -1.31
CA SER A 174 -22.44 14.23 -1.33
C SER A 174 -21.84 14.76 -2.63
N CYS A 175 -21.44 13.87 -3.55
CA CYS A 175 -20.84 14.26 -4.82
C CYS A 175 -21.90 14.78 -5.81
N ASP A 176 -21.44 15.24 -6.97
CA ASP A 176 -22.30 15.52 -8.11
C ASP A 176 -23.09 14.29 -8.60
N VAL A 177 -24.00 14.52 -9.55
CA VAL A 177 -24.92 13.50 -10.04
C VAL A 177 -24.19 12.29 -10.64
N GLU A 178 -23.06 12.51 -11.31
CA GLU A 178 -22.30 11.44 -11.94
C GLU A 178 -21.60 10.57 -10.89
N TYR A 179 -20.82 11.17 -9.99
CA TYR A 179 -20.05 10.45 -8.98
C TYR A 179 -20.94 9.82 -7.91
N LYS A 180 -22.10 10.43 -7.64
CA LYS A 180 -23.14 9.82 -6.80
C LYS A 180 -23.72 8.56 -7.43
N LYS A 181 -23.96 8.56 -8.75
CA LYS A 181 -24.46 7.39 -9.48
C LYS A 181 -23.40 6.29 -9.61
N LEU A 182 -22.16 6.66 -9.91
CA LEU A 182 -21.06 5.70 -10.09
C LEU A 182 -20.60 5.09 -8.76
N GLY A 183 -20.56 5.89 -7.70
CA GLY A 183 -19.90 5.57 -6.44
C GLY A 183 -18.38 5.74 -6.54
N ILE A 184 -17.80 6.57 -5.68
CA ILE A 184 -16.38 6.93 -5.78
C ILE A 184 -15.43 5.74 -5.57
N GLY A 185 -15.84 4.69 -4.84
CA GLY A 185 -15.05 3.47 -4.73
C GLY A 185 -14.95 2.70 -6.04
N ASN A 186 -15.99 2.72 -6.88
CA ASN A 186 -15.92 2.12 -8.21
C ASN A 186 -15.00 2.92 -9.14
N VAL A 187 -15.02 4.25 -9.01
CA VAL A 187 -14.07 5.13 -9.71
C VAL A 187 -12.63 4.84 -9.24
N PHE A 188 -12.42 4.74 -7.93
CA PHE A 188 -11.12 4.42 -7.34
C PHE A 188 -10.59 3.07 -7.82
N ASN A 189 -11.42 2.02 -7.85
CA ASN A 189 -11.03 0.70 -8.34
C ASN A 189 -10.60 0.73 -9.81
N LYS A 190 -11.23 1.55 -10.68
CA LYS A 190 -10.78 1.71 -12.07
C LYS A 190 -9.36 2.29 -12.17
N TRP A 191 -8.89 3.02 -11.17
CA TRP A 191 -7.53 3.59 -11.16
C TRP A 191 -6.47 2.63 -10.63
N LEU A 192 -6.87 1.56 -9.96
CA LEU A 192 -6.00 0.43 -9.61
C LEU A 192 -5.80 -0.52 -10.81
N GLU A 193 -6.78 -0.59 -11.71
CA GLU A 193 -6.71 -1.38 -12.95
C GLU A 193 -5.73 -0.77 -13.98
N LYS A 194 -5.31 -1.57 -14.98
CA LYS A 194 -4.38 -1.12 -16.02
C LYS A 194 -5.08 -0.23 -17.07
N PRO A 195 -4.46 0.87 -17.55
CA PRO A 195 -3.18 1.43 -17.09
C PRO A 195 -3.33 2.07 -15.70
N THR A 196 -2.48 1.61 -14.78
CA THR A 196 -2.57 1.95 -13.35
C THR A 196 -2.26 3.43 -13.14
N LYS A 197 -3.14 4.12 -12.38
CA LYS A 197 -2.95 5.51 -11.93
C LYS A 197 -2.68 5.61 -10.44
N ILE A 198 -2.91 4.54 -9.71
CA ILE A 198 -2.66 4.42 -8.27
C ILE A 198 -1.82 3.18 -8.02
N ASP A 199 -0.60 3.39 -7.52
CA ASP A 199 0.27 2.30 -7.11
C ASP A 199 -0.08 1.82 -5.70
N VAL A 200 0.15 0.54 -5.44
CA VAL A 200 -0.21 -0.11 -4.17
C VAL A 200 1.03 -0.69 -3.50
N ILE A 201 1.21 -0.40 -2.22
CA ILE A 201 2.26 -1.00 -1.40
C ILE A 201 1.74 -1.39 -0.02
N ILE A 202 2.20 -2.54 0.49
CA ILE A 202 1.99 -2.93 1.89
C ILE A 202 2.92 -2.09 2.74
N SER A 203 2.36 -1.25 3.61
CA SER A 203 3.11 -0.30 4.45
C SER A 203 3.43 -0.90 5.82
N TYR A 204 2.43 -1.50 6.47
CA TYR A 204 2.51 -1.95 7.85
C TYR A 204 1.65 -3.20 8.07
N VAL A 205 2.08 -4.11 8.95
CA VAL A 205 1.35 -5.33 9.27
C VAL A 205 1.31 -5.52 10.78
N VAL A 206 0.14 -5.85 11.34
CA VAL A 206 -0.04 -6.30 12.72
C VAL A 206 -0.45 -7.76 12.72
N LEU A 207 0.27 -8.58 13.46
CA LEU A 207 0.00 -10.00 13.63
C LEU A 207 -0.28 -10.28 15.11
N ALA A 208 -1.37 -11.00 15.38
CA ALA A 208 -1.63 -11.52 16.71
C ALA A 208 -0.77 -12.78 16.95
N LYS A 209 -0.18 -12.90 18.13
CA LYS A 209 0.61 -14.09 18.49
C LYS A 209 -0.23 -15.26 18.95
#